data_AF-M7UGD3-F1
#
_entry.id   AF-M7UGD3-F1
#
_cell.length_a   1.000
_cell.length_b   1.000
_cell.length_c   1.000
_cell.angle_alpha   90.00
_cell.angle_beta   90.00
_cell.angle_gamma   90.00
#
_symmetry.space_group_name_H-M   'P 1'
#
loop_
_entity.id
_entity.type
_entity.pdbx_description
1 polymer ?
#
loop_
_entity_poly.entity_id
_entity_poly.type
_entity_poly.pdbx_seq_one_letter_code
_entity_poly.pdbx_strand_id
1 'polypeptide(L)'
;MSRGRLGLLLFQKGLSVFPGNDATLSILSSNSIVFRQEIKPFQSYEIWTRVLSWDHKWLYLVSHIVVKGRFKPESCFLQPQVKVRKGKSSQRPASKEQRLKGIYASAISRYVFKKGRVTVPPSKMLEHCGLLPLALPSHDANERTSRNDMMTSDSLNIRSNEHLYFDENKVQLLQAIEKRRIDALPIAQLLAGWDAVHDQFMGDTEPALGRYADLLWC
;
A
#
# COMPACT_ATOMS: atom_id res chain seq x y z
N MET A 1 -4.00 14.26 -1.40
CA MET A 1 -2.68 13.70 -1.75
C MET A 1 -2.73 13.08 -3.14
N SER A 2 -1.87 13.56 -4.03
CA SER A 2 -1.70 12.94 -5.35
C SER A 2 -1.17 11.50 -5.26
N ARG A 3 -1.61 10.65 -6.20
CA ARG A 3 -1.17 9.24 -6.25
C ARG A 3 0.32 9.09 -6.53
N GLY A 4 0.92 10.04 -7.25
CA GLY A 4 2.37 10.08 -7.47
C GLY A 4 3.15 10.29 -6.17
N ARG A 5 2.66 11.16 -5.28
CA ARG A 5 3.26 11.36 -3.96
C ARG A 5 3.10 10.14 -3.06
N LEU A 6 2.00 9.39 -3.19
CA LEU A 6 1.83 8.11 -2.48
C LEU A 6 2.85 7.08 -2.95
N GLY A 7 3.01 6.98 -4.27
CA GLY A 7 3.99 6.09 -4.88
C GLY A 7 5.40 6.39 -4.39
N LEU A 8 5.81 7.65 -4.40
CA LEU A 8 7.10 8.08 -3.87
C LEU A 8 7.24 7.78 -2.37
N LEU A 9 6.20 8.03 -1.58
CA LEU A 9 6.27 7.82 -0.14
C LEU A 9 6.37 6.33 0.25
N LEU A 10 5.57 5.48 -0.39
CA LEU A 10 5.55 4.04 -0.09
C LEU A 10 6.77 3.33 -0.67
N PHE A 11 7.20 3.72 -1.86
CA PHE A 11 8.19 2.99 -2.63
C PHE A 11 9.49 3.77 -2.82
N GLN A 12 9.81 4.75 -1.97
CA GLN A 12 10.99 5.60 -2.11
C GLN A 12 12.30 4.80 -2.29
N LYS A 13 12.43 3.69 -1.56
CA LYS A 13 13.61 2.81 -1.62
C LYS A 13 13.70 2.02 -2.93
N GLY A 14 12.56 1.71 -3.54
CA GLY A 14 12.49 0.90 -4.76
C GLY A 14 12.26 1.71 -6.04
N LEU A 15 11.81 2.96 -5.93
CA LEU A 15 11.57 3.86 -7.05
C LEU A 15 12.73 4.83 -7.22
N SER A 16 13.22 4.89 -8.44
CA SER A 16 14.17 5.90 -8.89
C SER A 16 13.40 7.10 -9.45
N VAL A 17 13.71 8.30 -8.96
CA VAL A 17 13.13 9.55 -9.48
C VAL A 17 13.69 9.90 -10.87
N PHE A 18 14.89 9.40 -11.19
CA PHE A 18 15.55 9.60 -12.47
C PHE A 18 15.51 8.33 -13.32
N PRO A 19 15.20 8.42 -14.62
CA PRO A 19 15.29 7.28 -15.52
C PRO A 19 16.76 6.86 -15.69
N GLY A 20 17.04 5.57 -15.51
CA GLY A 20 18.33 4.92 -15.70
C GLY A 20 18.14 3.44 -16.01
N ASN A 21 19.17 2.71 -16.42
CA ASN A 21 19.02 1.31 -16.83
C ASN A 21 18.49 0.40 -15.71
N ASP A 22 18.76 0.74 -14.45
CA ASP A 22 18.27 0.01 -13.27
C ASP A 22 17.10 0.68 -12.55
N ALA A 23 16.59 1.78 -13.10
CA ALA A 23 15.48 2.53 -12.55
C ALA A 23 14.19 1.70 -12.56
N THR A 24 13.58 1.51 -11.39
CA THR A 24 12.22 0.97 -11.32
C THR A 24 11.23 2.12 -11.20
N LEU A 25 10.24 2.14 -12.09
CA LEU A 25 9.20 3.15 -12.17
C LEU A 25 7.84 2.54 -11.85
N SER A 26 6.98 3.31 -11.21
CA SER A 26 5.56 2.98 -11.03
C SER A 26 4.75 3.65 -12.13
N ILE A 27 4.07 2.86 -12.95
CA ILE A 27 3.30 3.35 -14.11
C ILE A 27 1.82 3.10 -13.87
N LEU A 28 1.00 4.15 -13.96
CA LEU A 28 -0.45 4.03 -13.95
C LEU A 28 -0.91 3.43 -15.28
N SER A 29 -1.51 2.24 -15.23
CA SER A 29 -2.03 1.57 -16.43
C SER A 29 -3.52 1.78 -16.63
N SER A 30 -4.29 1.87 -15.56
CA SER A 30 -5.74 2.05 -15.65
C SER A 30 -6.25 2.75 -14.42
N ASN A 31 -7.31 3.54 -14.60
CA ASN A 31 -8.04 4.16 -13.52
C ASN A 31 -9.54 4.12 -13.87
N SER A 32 -10.35 3.64 -12.94
CA SER A 32 -11.80 3.62 -13.05
C SER A 32 -12.40 4.31 -11.84
N ILE A 33 -13.46 5.09 -12.01
CA ILE A 33 -14.11 5.84 -10.93
C ILE A 33 -15.62 5.85 -11.13
N VAL A 34 -16.36 5.71 -10.05
CA VAL A 34 -17.82 5.86 -10.01
C VAL A 34 -18.18 6.94 -9.00
N PHE A 35 -19.03 7.87 -9.44
CA PHE A 35 -19.62 8.91 -8.61
C PHE A 35 -20.99 8.45 -8.12
N ARG A 36 -21.22 8.55 -6.80
CA ARG A 36 -22.53 8.29 -6.17
C ARG A 36 -23.23 9.57 -5.75
N GLN A 37 -22.49 10.64 -5.59
CA GLN A 37 -23.01 11.97 -5.27
C GLN A 37 -22.25 13.01 -6.07
N GLU A 38 -22.93 14.11 -6.39
CA GLU A 38 -22.31 15.27 -7.04
C GLU A 38 -21.30 15.95 -6.11
N ILE A 39 -20.26 16.53 -6.73
CA ILE A 39 -19.35 17.46 -6.08
C ILE A 39 -19.59 18.82 -6.72
N LYS A 40 -20.06 19.78 -5.94
CA LYS A 40 -20.39 21.12 -6.42
C LYS A 40 -19.12 21.89 -6.79
N PRO A 41 -19.21 22.90 -7.67
CA PRO A 41 -18.11 23.81 -7.93
C PRO A 41 -17.54 24.40 -6.64
N PHE A 42 -16.21 24.44 -6.53
CA PHE A 42 -15.47 24.93 -5.36
C PHE A 42 -15.75 24.20 -4.04
N GLN A 43 -16.45 23.06 -4.07
CA GLN A 43 -16.67 22.25 -2.90
C GLN A 43 -15.38 21.57 -2.46
N SER A 44 -14.99 21.82 -1.21
CA SER A 44 -13.85 21.13 -0.61
C SER A 44 -14.17 19.65 -0.35
N TYR A 45 -13.23 18.78 -0.70
CA TYR A 45 -13.30 17.34 -0.45
C TYR A 45 -11.97 16.81 0.08
N GLU A 46 -11.97 15.59 0.58
CA GLU A 46 -10.77 14.85 0.96
C GLU A 46 -10.66 13.58 0.10
N ILE A 47 -9.43 13.15 -0.19
CA ILE A 47 -9.18 11.89 -0.88
C ILE A 47 -8.48 10.94 0.08
N TRP A 48 -9.10 9.81 0.33
CA TRP A 48 -8.55 8.71 1.13
C TRP A 48 -8.09 7.62 0.20
N THR A 49 -6.78 7.32 0.19
CA THR A 49 -6.21 6.31 -0.70
C THR A 49 -5.49 5.24 0.11
N ARG A 50 -5.69 3.98 -0.25
CA ARG A 50 -4.96 2.84 0.32
C ARG A 50 -4.60 1.82 -0.74
N VAL A 51 -3.59 1.01 -0.44
CA VAL A 51 -3.34 -0.24 -1.18
C VAL A 51 -4.50 -1.19 -0.86
N LEU A 52 -5.23 -1.63 -1.88
CA LEU A 52 -6.34 -2.54 -1.72
C LEU A 52 -5.87 -4.00 -1.79
N SER A 53 -5.15 -4.36 -2.85
CA SER A 53 -4.56 -5.69 -3.08
C SER A 53 -3.51 -5.61 -4.19
N TRP A 54 -2.88 -6.74 -4.51
CA TRP A 54 -2.00 -6.92 -5.66
C TRP A 54 -2.04 -8.36 -6.19
N ASP A 55 -1.73 -8.49 -7.48
CA ASP A 55 -1.44 -9.78 -8.13
C ASP A 55 0.04 -9.84 -8.59
N HIS A 56 0.36 -10.73 -9.53
CA HIS A 56 1.72 -10.87 -10.06
C HIS A 56 2.21 -9.67 -10.89
N LYS A 57 1.31 -8.84 -11.41
CA LYS A 57 1.60 -7.75 -12.35
C LYS A 57 1.17 -6.38 -11.84
N TRP A 58 0.03 -6.31 -11.16
CA TRP A 58 -0.68 -5.10 -10.84
C TRP A 58 -0.76 -4.87 -9.34
N LEU A 59 -0.41 -3.64 -8.92
CA LEU A 59 -0.77 -3.09 -7.63
C LEU A 59 -2.09 -2.32 -7.78
N TYR A 60 -3.06 -2.61 -6.93
CA TYR A 60 -4.37 -1.95 -6.94
C TYR A 60 -4.47 -0.96 -5.78
N LEU A 61 -4.72 0.30 -6.11
CA LEU A 61 -5.07 1.33 -5.14
C LEU A 61 -6.57 1.58 -5.18
N VAL A 62 -7.18 1.73 -4.02
CA VAL A 62 -8.54 2.28 -3.90
C VAL A 62 -8.46 3.70 -3.37
N SER A 63 -9.18 4.61 -4.01
CA SER A 63 -9.32 6.00 -3.60
C SER A 63 -10.79 6.34 -3.39
N HIS A 64 -11.13 6.90 -2.24
CA HIS A 64 -12.47 7.44 -1.96
C HIS A 64 -12.40 8.95 -1.86
N ILE A 65 -13.26 9.64 -2.61
CA ILE A 65 -13.45 11.08 -2.51
C ILE A 65 -14.59 11.31 -1.52
N VAL A 66 -14.33 12.04 -0.43
CA VAL A 66 -15.25 12.17 0.70
C VAL A 66 -15.47 13.62 1.12
N VAL A 67 -16.55 13.86 1.84
CA VAL A 67 -16.85 15.14 2.48
C VAL A 67 -15.69 15.54 3.40
N LYS A 68 -15.10 16.72 3.18
CA LYS A 68 -13.97 17.21 3.97
C LYS A 68 -14.32 17.29 5.46
N GLY A 69 -13.48 16.68 6.31
CA GLY A 69 -13.60 16.77 7.76
C GLY A 69 -14.72 15.93 8.37
N ARG A 70 -15.47 15.18 7.55
CA ARG A 70 -16.49 14.23 8.03
C ARG A 70 -15.86 13.00 8.69
N PHE A 71 -14.70 12.59 8.20
CA PHE A 71 -13.93 11.45 8.69
C PHE A 71 -12.61 11.93 9.25
N LYS A 72 -12.15 11.30 10.33
CA LYS A 72 -10.88 11.57 11.00
C LYS A 72 -10.23 10.24 11.37
N PRO A 73 -9.01 9.98 10.91
CA PRO A 73 -8.32 8.76 11.27
C PRO A 73 -7.99 8.78 12.76
N GLU A 74 -7.92 7.59 13.37
CA GLU A 74 -7.58 7.43 14.78
C GLU A 74 -6.21 8.04 15.10
N SER A 75 -5.23 7.81 14.21
CA SER A 75 -3.88 8.38 14.28
C SER A 75 -3.27 8.51 12.88
N CYS A 76 -2.18 9.27 12.78
CA CYS A 76 -1.36 9.40 11.58
C CYS A 76 0.05 8.88 11.86
N PHE A 77 0.42 7.71 11.35
CA PHE A 77 1.66 7.03 11.70
C PHE A 77 2.93 7.84 11.37
N LEU A 78 3.01 8.43 10.16
CA LEU A 78 4.15 9.24 9.72
C LEU A 78 4.09 10.70 10.18
N GLN A 79 3.03 11.10 10.87
CA GLN A 79 2.81 12.48 11.31
C GLN A 79 2.22 12.53 12.73
N PRO A 80 2.90 11.94 13.73
CA PRO A 80 2.39 11.87 15.10
C PRO A 80 2.15 13.26 15.72
N GLN A 81 2.92 14.27 15.30
CA GLN A 81 2.79 15.66 15.76
C GLN A 81 1.53 16.38 15.24
N VAL A 82 0.86 15.86 14.22
CA VAL A 82 -0.37 16.47 13.70
C VAL A 82 -1.49 16.20 14.69
N LYS A 83 -1.85 17.22 15.49
CA LYS A 83 -2.97 17.17 16.42
C LYS A 83 -4.27 16.91 15.64
N VAL A 84 -4.72 15.66 15.58
CA VAL A 84 -6.07 15.33 15.14
C VAL A 84 -7.02 15.92 16.17
N ARG A 85 -7.61 17.09 15.85
CA ARG A 85 -8.58 17.76 16.73
C ARG A 85 -9.73 16.79 17.02
N LYS A 86 -9.78 16.22 18.23
CA LYS A 86 -10.94 15.49 18.76
C LYS A 86 -12.14 16.42 18.66
N GLY A 87 -13.05 16.14 17.72
CA GLY A 87 -14.33 16.85 17.66
C GLY A 87 -15.21 16.40 18.82
N LYS A 88 -16.16 17.24 19.25
CA LYS A 88 -17.14 16.93 20.30
C LYS A 88 -18.06 15.72 19.98
N SER A 89 -17.89 15.04 18.84
CA SER A 89 -18.65 13.85 18.44
C SER A 89 -17.98 12.56 18.94
N SER A 90 -17.81 12.44 20.25
CA SER A 90 -17.49 11.19 20.92
C SER A 90 -18.77 10.38 21.20
N GLN A 91 -19.62 10.20 20.19
CA GLN A 91 -20.85 9.42 20.33
C GLN A 91 -21.05 8.51 19.11
N ARG A 92 -20.75 7.22 19.35
CA ARG A 92 -20.99 6.03 18.52
C ARG A 92 -20.37 6.03 17.11
N PRO A 93 -19.74 4.91 16.67
CA PRO A 93 -19.36 4.77 15.28
C PRO A 93 -20.62 4.90 14.42
N ALA A 94 -20.60 5.84 13.46
CA ALA A 94 -21.70 6.01 12.51
C ALA A 94 -22.00 4.66 11.85
N SER A 95 -23.28 4.36 11.62
CA SER A 95 -23.67 3.12 10.94
C SER A 95 -22.99 3.05 9.56
N LYS A 96 -22.74 1.84 9.04
CA LYS A 96 -22.09 1.63 7.74
C LYS A 96 -22.73 2.53 6.67
N GLU A 97 -24.06 2.57 6.59
CA GLU A 97 -24.80 3.41 5.66
C GLU A 97 -24.53 4.92 5.84
N GLN A 98 -24.49 5.42 7.07
CA GLN A 98 -24.20 6.84 7.34
C GLN A 98 -22.76 7.22 6.94
N ARG A 99 -21.83 6.27 7.00
CA ARG A 99 -20.45 6.42 6.51
C ARG A 99 -20.44 6.49 4.99
N LEU A 100 -21.13 5.57 4.31
CA LEU A 100 -21.18 5.53 2.84
C LEU A 100 -21.81 6.80 2.24
N LYS A 101 -22.80 7.41 2.92
CA LYS A 101 -23.37 8.72 2.54
C LYS A 101 -22.36 9.86 2.53
N GLY A 102 -21.19 9.70 3.16
CA GLY A 102 -20.12 10.71 3.16
C GLY A 102 -19.17 10.64 1.97
N ILE A 103 -19.38 9.70 1.05
CA ILE A 103 -18.47 9.41 -0.07
C ILE A 103 -19.11 9.91 -1.36
N TYR A 104 -18.44 10.84 -2.05
CA TYR A 104 -18.84 11.33 -3.36
C TYR A 104 -18.54 10.32 -4.46
N ALA A 105 -17.35 9.74 -4.43
CA ALA A 105 -16.88 8.84 -5.47
C ALA A 105 -15.91 7.78 -4.93
N SER A 106 -15.83 6.65 -5.62
CA SER A 106 -14.86 5.58 -5.34
C SER A 106 -14.13 5.21 -6.63
N ALA A 107 -12.82 5.05 -6.55
CA ALA A 107 -11.95 4.79 -7.68
C ALA A 107 -11.00 3.63 -7.42
N ILE A 108 -10.70 2.87 -8.46
CA ILE A 108 -9.64 1.86 -8.48
C ILE A 108 -8.59 2.28 -9.50
N SER A 109 -7.34 2.37 -9.06
CA SER A 109 -6.18 2.64 -9.91
C SER A 109 -5.26 1.42 -9.96
N ARG A 110 -4.83 1.03 -11.16
CA ARG A 110 -3.95 -0.11 -11.41
C ARG A 110 -2.56 0.39 -11.78
N TYR A 111 -1.55 -0.05 -11.04
CA TYR A 111 -0.16 0.31 -11.26
C TYR A 111 0.68 -0.92 -11.62
N VAL A 112 1.61 -0.75 -12.56
CA VAL A 112 2.65 -1.74 -12.85
C VAL A 112 4.00 -1.15 -12.50
N PHE A 113 4.87 -1.97 -11.91
CA PHE A 113 6.26 -1.60 -11.71
C PHE A 113 7.09 -2.06 -12.91
N LYS A 114 7.90 -1.16 -13.46
CA LYS A 114 8.74 -1.42 -14.64
C LYS A 114 10.18 -1.10 -14.34
N LYS A 115 11.07 -2.07 -14.56
CA LYS A 115 12.52 -1.89 -14.64
C LYS A 115 12.92 -2.04 -16.10
N GLY A 116 13.07 -0.93 -16.81
CA GLY A 116 13.15 -0.92 -18.26
C GLY A 116 11.90 -1.56 -18.91
N ARG A 117 12.09 -2.59 -19.74
CA ARG A 117 10.98 -3.33 -20.37
C ARG A 117 10.41 -4.46 -19.48
N VAL A 118 11.10 -4.80 -18.40
CA VAL A 118 10.73 -5.90 -17.50
C VAL A 118 9.69 -5.43 -16.49
N THR A 119 8.65 -6.24 -16.29
CA THR A 119 7.65 -6.01 -15.23
C THR A 119 8.18 -6.58 -13.92
N VAL A 120 8.21 -5.76 -12.87
CA VAL A 120 8.54 -6.17 -11.51
C VAL A 120 7.24 -6.49 -10.76
N PRO A 121 7.10 -7.69 -10.17
CA PRO A 121 5.93 -8.03 -9.37
C PRO A 121 5.76 -7.10 -8.16
N PRO A 122 4.51 -6.68 -7.83
CA PRO A 122 4.25 -5.86 -6.66
C PRO A 122 4.72 -6.45 -5.34
N SER A 123 4.64 -7.78 -5.15
CA SER A 123 5.14 -8.46 -3.95
C SER A 123 6.63 -8.20 -3.75
N LYS A 124 7.44 -8.35 -4.81
CA LYS A 124 8.87 -8.06 -4.79
C LYS A 124 9.17 -6.60 -4.50
N MET A 125 8.39 -5.68 -5.07
CA MET A 125 8.54 -4.26 -4.79
C MET A 125 8.23 -3.95 -3.31
N LEU A 126 7.16 -4.52 -2.75
CA LEU A 126 6.78 -4.33 -1.36
C LEU A 126 7.84 -4.94 -0.40
N GLU A 127 8.37 -6.12 -0.70
CA GLU A 127 9.50 -6.74 0.02
C GLU A 127 10.72 -5.80 0.03
N HIS A 128 11.15 -5.33 -1.14
CA HIS A 128 12.32 -4.44 -1.26
C HIS A 128 12.13 -3.11 -0.52
N CYS A 129 10.90 -2.60 -0.43
CA CYS A 129 10.60 -1.38 0.31
C CYS A 129 10.44 -1.61 1.83
N GLY A 130 10.53 -2.87 2.30
CA GLY A 130 10.30 -3.23 3.69
C GLY A 130 8.83 -3.15 4.12
N LEU A 131 7.90 -3.16 3.14
CA LEU A 131 6.46 -3.14 3.37
C LEU A 131 5.86 -4.55 3.50
N LEU A 132 6.58 -5.56 3.02
CA LEU A 132 6.31 -6.96 3.32
C LEU A 132 7.50 -7.55 4.09
N PRO A 133 7.23 -8.34 5.15
CA PRO A 133 8.28 -9.12 5.80
C PRO A 133 8.95 -10.04 4.77
N LEU A 134 10.29 -10.01 4.68
CA LEU A 134 11.02 -10.93 3.80
C LEU A 134 10.65 -12.36 4.14
N ALA A 135 10.18 -13.12 3.16
CA ALA A 135 10.00 -14.56 3.31
C ALA A 135 11.33 -15.17 3.72
N LEU A 136 11.33 -15.96 4.79
CA LEU A 136 12.53 -16.68 5.21
C LEU A 136 12.98 -17.59 4.05
N PRO A 137 14.29 -17.74 3.81
CA PRO A 137 14.75 -18.74 2.85
C PRO A 137 14.23 -20.12 3.29
N SER A 138 13.42 -20.73 2.45
CA SER A 138 13.11 -22.15 2.56
C SER A 138 14.43 -22.91 2.50
N HIS A 139 14.73 -23.72 3.51
CA HIS A 139 15.95 -24.53 3.59
C HIS A 139 16.03 -25.65 2.54
N ASP A 140 15.21 -25.62 1.49
CA ASP A 140 15.27 -26.53 0.36
C ASP A 140 16.31 -26.06 -0.68
N ALA A 141 17.53 -25.82 -0.23
CA ALA A 141 18.70 -25.81 -1.09
C ALA A 141 19.26 -27.24 -1.08
N ASN A 142 18.64 -28.12 -1.87
CA ASN A 142 19.24 -29.42 -2.15
C ASN A 142 20.48 -29.18 -3.02
N GLU A 143 21.65 -29.24 -2.37
CA GLU A 143 22.97 -29.20 -2.98
C GLU A 143 23.08 -30.24 -4.09
N ARG A 144 23.09 -29.79 -5.35
CA ARG A 144 23.76 -30.51 -6.44
C ARG A 144 24.49 -29.52 -7.31
N THR A 145 25.70 -29.17 -6.89
CA THR A 145 26.75 -28.78 -7.83
C THR A 145 28.04 -29.46 -7.40
N SER A 146 28.26 -30.66 -7.94
CA SER A 146 29.60 -31.18 -8.10
C SER A 146 30.33 -30.29 -9.10
N ARG A 147 31.38 -29.60 -8.67
CA ARG A 147 32.62 -29.38 -9.43
C ARG A 147 33.67 -28.70 -8.55
N ASN A 148 34.82 -29.35 -8.46
CA ASN A 148 36.05 -28.95 -7.79
C ASN A 148 36.49 -27.55 -8.22
N ASP A 149 37.01 -26.73 -7.29
CA ASP A 149 38.38 -26.21 -7.40
C ASP A 149 38.89 -25.50 -6.13
N MET A 150 40.10 -25.91 -5.77
CA MET A 150 41.24 -25.25 -5.11
C MET A 150 41.08 -23.96 -4.27
N MET A 151 41.68 -24.01 -3.07
CA MET A 151 41.95 -22.92 -2.13
C MET A 151 42.68 -21.69 -2.73
N THR A 152 42.22 -20.50 -2.36
CA THR A 152 43.10 -19.40 -1.91
C THR A 152 42.42 -18.66 -0.76
N SER A 153 43.17 -18.52 0.34
CA SER A 153 42.78 -17.83 1.56
C SER A 153 42.88 -16.33 1.38
N ASP A 154 41.78 -15.60 1.55
CA ASP A 154 41.85 -14.26 2.09
C ASP A 154 40.63 -13.97 2.98
N SER A 155 40.93 -13.92 4.26
CA SER A 155 40.01 -13.79 5.37
C SER A 155 39.64 -12.31 5.58
N LEU A 156 38.43 -11.93 5.20
CA LEU A 156 37.70 -10.83 5.83
C LEU A 156 36.49 -11.39 6.57
N ASN A 157 36.73 -11.58 7.85
CA ASN A 157 35.83 -12.03 8.89
C ASN A 157 34.69 -11.01 9.10
N ILE A 158 33.54 -11.19 8.44
CA ILE A 158 32.29 -10.53 8.85
C ILE A 158 31.51 -11.53 9.70
N ARG A 159 31.81 -11.51 11.00
CA ARG A 159 30.95 -12.10 12.04
C ARG A 159 29.83 -11.13 12.38
N SER A 160 28.61 -11.54 12.07
CA SER A 160 27.41 -11.33 12.91
C SER A 160 26.25 -12.06 12.20
N ASN A 161 26.02 -13.33 12.48
CA ASN A 161 25.11 -13.76 13.55
C ASN A 161 23.85 -12.89 13.64
N GLU A 162 23.07 -12.80 12.56
CA GLU A 162 21.63 -12.57 12.68
C GLU A 162 20.97 -13.91 13.00
N HIS A 163 20.59 -14.05 14.27
CA HIS A 163 19.74 -15.09 14.80
C HIS A 163 18.62 -15.48 13.82
N LEU A 164 18.73 -16.68 13.24
CA LEU A 164 17.64 -17.41 12.57
C LEU A 164 16.62 -17.85 13.64
N TYR A 165 15.85 -16.91 14.19
CA TYR A 165 14.64 -17.25 14.94
C TYR A 165 13.46 -17.24 13.97
N PHE A 166 12.78 -18.39 13.88
CA PHE A 166 11.41 -18.45 13.38
C PHE A 166 10.55 -17.54 14.26
N ASP A 167 10.34 -16.31 13.82
CA ASP A 167 9.43 -15.40 14.50
C ASP A 167 7.99 -15.80 14.13
N GLU A 168 7.33 -16.57 15.00
CA GLU A 168 5.94 -16.98 14.82
C GLU A 168 5.03 -15.78 14.55
N ASN A 169 5.34 -14.62 15.13
CA ASN A 169 4.58 -13.39 14.90
C ASN A 169 4.71 -12.92 13.45
N LYS A 170 5.89 -13.05 12.85
CA LYS A 170 6.15 -12.71 11.44
C LYS A 170 5.37 -13.63 10.50
N VAL A 171 5.29 -14.92 10.82
CA VAL A 171 4.51 -15.89 10.04
C VAL A 171 3.02 -15.59 10.13
N GLN A 172 2.49 -15.35 11.33
CA GLN A 172 1.09 -14.98 11.53
C GLN A 172 0.74 -13.67 10.81
N LEU A 173 1.64 -12.67 10.87
CA LEU A 173 1.47 -11.41 10.15
C LEU A 173 1.42 -11.63 8.63
N LEU A 174 2.34 -12.44 8.08
CA LEU A 174 2.36 -12.77 6.65
C LEU A 174 1.07 -13.48 6.22
N GLN A 175 0.58 -14.42 7.01
CA GLN A 175 -0.69 -15.11 6.76
C GLN A 175 -1.87 -14.14 6.79
N ALA A 176 -1.90 -13.22 7.75
CA ALA A 176 -2.95 -12.20 7.84
C ALA A 176 -2.92 -11.23 6.64
N ILE A 177 -1.72 -10.82 6.20
CA ILE A 177 -1.54 -9.99 5.00
C ILE A 177 -2.02 -10.74 3.75
N GLU A 178 -1.60 -11.99 3.58
CA GLU A 178 -1.91 -12.80 2.42
C GLU A 178 -3.41 -13.10 2.34
N LYS A 179 -4.04 -13.41 3.48
CA LYS A 179 -5.50 -13.55 3.58
C LYS A 179 -6.20 -12.27 3.12
N ARG A 180 -5.80 -11.10 3.65
CA ARG A 180 -6.38 -9.81 3.27
C ARG A 180 -6.15 -9.50 1.78
N ARG A 181 -4.99 -9.86 1.22
CA ARG A 181 -4.66 -9.72 -0.20
C ARG A 181 -5.62 -10.54 -1.06
N ILE A 182 -5.79 -11.82 -0.76
CA ILE A 182 -6.64 -12.75 -1.50
C ILE A 182 -8.11 -12.31 -1.41
N ASP A 183 -8.60 -12.00 -0.21
CA ASP A 183 -9.99 -11.58 0.02
C ASP A 183 -10.34 -10.30 -0.77
N ALA A 184 -9.40 -9.35 -0.85
CA ALA A 184 -9.61 -8.08 -1.54
C ALA A 184 -9.35 -8.13 -3.06
N LEU A 185 -8.74 -9.21 -3.58
CA LEU A 185 -8.33 -9.28 -4.99
C LEU A 185 -9.53 -9.26 -5.97
N PRO A 186 -10.62 -10.02 -5.76
CA PRO A 186 -11.80 -9.95 -6.62
C PRO A 186 -12.45 -8.55 -6.64
N ILE A 187 -12.40 -7.85 -5.51
CA ILE A 187 -12.90 -6.48 -5.38
C ILE A 187 -12.02 -5.52 -6.17
N ALA A 188 -10.70 -5.65 -6.05
CA ALA A 188 -9.71 -4.83 -6.74
C ALA A 188 -9.76 -5.02 -8.27
N GLN A 189 -10.06 -6.23 -8.73
CA GLN A 189 -10.25 -6.54 -10.14
C GLN A 189 -11.63 -6.13 -10.68
N LEU A 190 -12.50 -5.57 -9.84
CA LEU A 190 -13.89 -5.20 -10.12
C LEU A 190 -14.81 -6.39 -10.42
N LEU A 191 -14.42 -7.62 -10.05
CA LEU A 191 -15.24 -8.82 -10.21
C LEU A 191 -16.41 -8.85 -9.22
N ALA A 192 -16.22 -8.29 -8.02
CA ALA A 192 -17.27 -8.17 -7.00
C ALA A 192 -18.17 -6.93 -7.17
N GLY A 193 -17.97 -6.13 -8.22
CA GLY A 193 -18.75 -4.92 -8.50
C GLY A 193 -18.36 -3.68 -7.67
N TRP A 194 -18.98 -2.56 -8.02
CA TRP A 194 -18.66 -1.24 -7.44
C TRP A 194 -19.21 -1.02 -6.03
N ASP A 195 -20.24 -1.76 -5.63
CA ASP A 195 -20.75 -1.73 -4.25
C ASP A 195 -19.70 -2.33 -3.29
N ALA A 196 -19.08 -3.45 -3.67
CA ALA A 196 -18.00 -4.04 -2.89
C ALA A 196 -16.79 -3.10 -2.75
N VAL A 197 -16.41 -2.38 -3.83
CA VAL A 197 -15.35 -1.35 -3.79
C VAL A 197 -15.74 -0.22 -2.86
N HIS A 198 -16.98 0.25 -2.91
CA HIS A 198 -17.46 1.35 -2.09
C HIS A 198 -17.43 0.99 -0.60
N ASP A 199 -17.80 -0.25 -0.28
CA ASP A 199 -17.79 -0.82 1.06
C ASP A 199 -16.39 -0.98 1.68
N GLN A 200 -15.32 -0.86 0.87
CA GLN A 200 -13.94 -0.89 1.34
C GLN A 200 -13.50 0.36 2.12
N PHE A 201 -14.36 1.38 2.25
CA PHE A 201 -14.03 2.60 2.98
C PHE A 201 -14.11 2.40 4.51
N MET A 202 -12.95 2.44 5.15
CA MET A 202 -12.81 2.17 6.59
C MET A 202 -12.93 3.44 7.45
N GLY A 203 -12.75 4.62 6.86
CA GLY A 203 -12.88 5.92 7.52
C GLY A 203 -12.08 6.00 8.83
N ASP A 204 -12.80 6.22 9.92
CA ASP A 204 -12.25 6.51 11.26
C ASP A 204 -11.79 5.25 12.03
N THR A 205 -11.94 4.07 11.42
CA THR A 205 -11.73 2.78 12.11
C THR A 205 -10.28 2.34 12.14
N GLU A 206 -9.47 2.79 11.17
CA GLU A 206 -8.07 2.37 11.05
C GLU A 206 -7.13 3.60 11.11
N PRO A 207 -5.88 3.41 11.57
CA PRO A 207 -4.88 4.44 11.51
C PRO A 207 -4.57 4.81 10.06
N ALA A 208 -4.38 6.11 9.81
CA ALA A 208 -3.88 6.58 8.52
C ALA A 208 -2.35 6.59 8.53
N LEU A 209 -1.75 6.38 7.37
CA LEU A 209 -0.30 6.51 7.21
C LEU A 209 0.14 7.97 7.39
N GLY A 210 -0.63 8.93 6.88
CA GLY A 210 -0.39 10.35 7.02
C GLY A 210 -1.44 11.19 6.31
N ARG A 211 -1.51 12.48 6.65
CA ARG A 211 -2.42 13.44 6.02
C ARG A 211 -1.62 14.49 5.27
N TYR A 212 -1.95 14.69 4.01
CA TYR A 212 -1.23 15.63 3.16
C TYR A 212 -2.21 16.57 2.49
N ALA A 213 -2.04 17.86 2.76
CA ALA A 213 -2.62 18.90 1.91
C ALA A 213 -1.85 18.89 0.58
N ASP A 214 -2.59 18.99 -0.52
CA ASP A 214 -1.94 19.27 -1.79
C ASP A 214 -1.47 20.74 -1.76
N LEU A 215 -0.29 20.99 -2.36
CA LEU A 215 0.42 22.27 -2.32
C LEU A 215 -0.55 23.41 -2.66
N LEU A 216 -0.54 24.47 -1.83
CA LEU A 216 -1.44 25.64 -1.82
C LEU A 216 -2.68 25.49 -0.92
N TRP A 217 -2.46 25.54 0.39
CA TRP A 217 -3.19 26.40 1.35
C TRP A 217 -2.80 25.99 2.79
N CYS A 218 -1.89 26.80 3.36
CA CYS A 218 -1.76 26.97 4.80
C CYS A 218 -2.81 27.98 5.27
#